data_AF-U1QE39-F1
#
_entry.id   AF-U1QE39-F1
#
_cell.length_a   1.000
_cell.length_b   1.000
_cell.length_c   1.000
_cell.angle_alpha   90.00
_cell.angle_beta   90.00
_cell.angle_gamma   90.00
#
_symmetry.space_group_name_H-M   'P 1'
#
loop_
_entity.id
_entity.type
_entity.pdbx_description
1 polymer ?
#
loop_
_entity_poly.entity_id
_entity_poly.type
_entity_poly.pdbx_seq_one_letter_code
_entity_poly.pdbx_strand_id
1 'polypeptide(L)'
;MGVARTPPNQSPELRLKTIADAIDDWIARHAPHVIAIERVFAQENMRSVIAVAQVMGVAMLAGARHDLEVALHTPSEVKAAISGNGRADKAQVQTMVARVLGLDALPKPADAADALALAICHGWRGGGTGQDGITEMVSAGGQVRASARTPAQRRWAQAQANARRTGAVDPRRRRG
;
A
#
# COMPACT_ATOMS: atom_id res chain seq x y z
N MET A 1 6.20 14.28 -8.65
CA MET A 1 5.37 13.76 -7.54
C MET A 1 4.23 14.73 -7.32
N GLY A 2 3.00 14.26 -7.15
CA GLY A 2 1.83 15.10 -6.96
C GLY A 2 0.98 14.62 -5.79
N VAL A 3 0.23 15.53 -5.17
CA VAL A 3 -0.78 15.21 -4.15
C VAL A 3 -2.04 15.99 -4.48
N ALA A 4 -3.13 15.27 -4.74
CA ALA A 4 -4.44 15.88 -4.97
C ALA A 4 -4.96 16.44 -3.63
N ARG A 5 -5.30 17.73 -3.61
CA ARG A 5 -5.83 18.40 -2.42
C ARG A 5 -7.24 18.90 -2.71
N THR A 6 -8.12 18.74 -1.73
CA THR A 6 -9.51 19.19 -1.82
C THR A 6 -9.84 20.07 -0.62
N PRO A 7 -10.66 21.13 -0.79
CA PRO A 7 -11.14 21.94 0.33
C PRO A 7 -11.97 21.09 1.31
N PRO A 8 -11.80 21.26 2.64
CA PRO A 8 -12.52 20.44 3.63
C PRO A 8 -14.02 20.76 3.70
N ASN A 9 -14.44 21.94 3.24
CA ASN A 9 -15.82 22.40 3.21
C ASN A 9 -16.59 21.98 1.95
N GLN A 10 -15.92 21.32 0.99
CA GLN A 10 -16.55 20.82 -0.22
C GLN A 10 -17.28 19.49 0.06
N SER A 11 -18.42 19.27 -0.59
CA SER A 11 -19.18 18.04 -0.43
C SER A 11 -18.37 16.81 -0.90
N PRO A 12 -18.57 15.63 -0.28
CA PRO A 12 -17.75 14.44 -0.55
C PRO A 12 -17.66 14.07 -2.04
N GLU A 13 -18.78 14.12 -2.77
CA GLU A 13 -18.85 13.76 -4.19
C GLU A 13 -18.00 14.68 -5.08
N LEU A 14 -17.95 15.98 -4.79
CA LEU A 14 -17.11 16.93 -5.53
C LEU A 14 -15.63 16.75 -5.20
N ARG A 15 -15.32 16.39 -3.95
CA ARG A 15 -13.95 16.04 -3.53
C ARG A 15 -13.49 14.76 -4.23
N LEU A 16 -14.34 13.74 -4.29
CA LEU A 16 -14.08 12.49 -5.00
C LEU A 16 -13.91 12.72 -6.51
N LYS A 17 -14.74 13.58 -7.12
CA LYS A 17 -14.54 13.99 -8.53
C LYS A 17 -13.17 14.60 -8.75
N THR A 18 -12.76 15.55 -7.91
CA THR A 18 -11.44 16.21 -8.02
C THR A 18 -10.29 15.19 -7.90
N ILE A 19 -10.43 14.20 -7.02
CA ILE A 19 -9.45 13.13 -6.87
C ILE A 19 -9.45 12.21 -8.11
N ALA A 20 -10.61 11.85 -8.64
CA ALA A 20 -10.73 11.03 -9.84
C ALA A 20 -10.07 11.71 -11.05
N ASP A 21 -10.36 13.00 -11.27
CA ASP A 21 -9.76 13.79 -12.35
C ASP A 21 -8.23 13.83 -12.24
N ALA A 22 -7.70 13.96 -11.02
CA ALA A 22 -6.25 13.97 -10.78
C ALA A 22 -5.60 12.60 -11.05
N ILE A 23 -6.28 11.50 -10.71
CA ILE A 23 -5.81 10.14 -11.00
C ILE A 23 -5.80 9.90 -12.52
N ASP A 24 -6.88 10.25 -13.22
CA ASP A 24 -6.98 10.11 -14.68
C ASP A 24 -5.85 10.91 -15.39
N ASP A 25 -5.57 12.13 -14.94
CA ASP A 25 -4.45 12.94 -15.43
C ASP A 25 -3.08 12.31 -15.14
N TRP A 26 -2.86 11.74 -13.95
CA TRP A 26 -1.61 11.05 -13.64
C TRP A 26 -1.39 9.78 -14.45
N ILE A 27 -2.46 9.01 -14.69
CA ILE A 27 -2.41 7.83 -15.56
C ILE A 27 -2.00 8.25 -16.97
N ALA A 28 -2.64 9.29 -17.53
CA ALA A 28 -2.32 9.80 -18.85
C ALA A 28 -0.87 10.32 -18.95
N ARG A 29 -0.38 11.01 -17.93
CA ARG A 29 0.98 11.59 -17.92
C ARG A 29 2.10 10.58 -17.70
N HIS A 30 1.85 9.53 -16.92
CA HIS A 30 2.89 8.60 -16.49
C HIS A 30 2.79 7.22 -17.14
N ALA A 31 1.69 6.90 -17.81
CA ALA A 31 1.42 5.61 -18.44
C ALA A 31 1.85 4.42 -17.54
N PRO A 32 1.38 4.35 -16.29
CA PRO A 32 1.77 3.27 -15.39
C PRO A 32 1.19 1.94 -15.87
N HIS A 33 1.82 0.83 -15.48
CA HIS A 33 1.29 -0.51 -15.72
C HIS A 33 0.38 -0.99 -14.56
N VAL A 34 0.54 -0.39 -13.38
CA VAL A 34 -0.14 -0.81 -12.15
C VAL A 34 -0.49 0.41 -11.29
N ILE A 35 -1.65 0.37 -10.63
CA ILE A 35 -2.00 1.25 -9.52
C ILE A 35 -1.83 0.49 -8.20
N ALA A 36 -0.86 0.91 -7.37
CA ALA A 36 -0.68 0.37 -6.03
C ALA A 36 -1.47 1.21 -5.01
N ILE A 37 -2.29 0.54 -4.18
CA ILE A 37 -3.14 1.17 -3.16
C ILE A 37 -2.84 0.56 -1.79
N GLU A 38 -2.73 1.40 -0.75
CA GLU A 38 -2.59 0.94 0.63
C GLU A 38 -3.96 0.44 1.16
N ARG A 39 -3.96 -0.72 1.81
CA ARG A 39 -5.14 -1.28 2.47
C ARG A 39 -5.40 -0.57 3.79
N VAL A 40 -6.65 -0.15 3.99
CA VAL A 40 -7.12 0.45 5.25
C VAL A 40 -7.79 -0.60 6.12
N PHE A 41 -7.48 -0.59 7.42
CA PHE A 41 -8.11 -1.44 8.42
C PHE A 41 -8.98 -0.60 9.36
N ALA A 42 -10.24 -1.01 9.55
CA ALA A 42 -11.15 -0.36 10.50
C ALA A 42 -10.79 -0.79 11.92
N GLN A 43 -9.88 -0.06 12.59
CA GLN A 43 -9.52 -0.36 13.98
C GLN A 43 -10.16 0.63 14.97
N GLU A 44 -10.17 1.94 14.68
CA GLU A 44 -10.51 2.92 15.74
C GLU A 44 -11.38 4.12 15.32
N ASN A 45 -11.57 4.40 14.02
CA ASN A 45 -12.40 5.53 13.58
C ASN A 45 -13.19 5.26 12.30
N MET A 46 -14.45 4.86 12.45
CA MET A 46 -15.31 4.45 11.34
C MET A 46 -15.58 5.59 10.35
N ARG A 47 -15.68 6.85 10.81
CA ARG A 47 -15.96 8.00 9.93
C ARG A 47 -14.78 8.29 8.99
N SER A 48 -13.54 8.28 9.49
CA SER A 48 -12.38 8.50 8.64
C SER A 48 -12.13 7.32 7.70
N VAL A 49 -12.37 6.09 8.16
CA VAL A 49 -12.22 4.89 7.32
C VAL A 49 -13.17 4.90 6.13
N ILE A 50 -14.42 5.34 6.30
CA ILE A 50 -15.38 5.45 5.18
C ILE A 50 -14.86 6.41 4.11
N ALA A 51 -14.39 7.60 4.50
CA ALA A 51 -13.88 8.59 3.55
C ALA A 51 -12.65 8.05 2.77
N VAL A 52 -11.73 7.36 3.46
CA VAL A 52 -10.57 6.76 2.76
C VAL A 52 -11.00 5.61 1.86
N ALA A 53 -11.94 4.76 2.30
CA ALA A 53 -12.47 3.67 1.49
C ALA A 53 -13.16 4.16 0.20
N GLN A 54 -13.86 5.29 0.26
CA GLN A 54 -14.44 5.93 -0.94
C GLN A 54 -13.35 6.35 -1.93
N VAL A 55 -12.26 6.97 -1.45
CA VAL A 55 -11.11 7.34 -2.29
C VAL A 55 -10.44 6.12 -2.90
N MET A 56 -10.27 5.04 -2.13
CA MET A 56 -9.75 3.77 -2.64
C MET A 56 -10.65 3.23 -3.75
N GLY A 57 -11.96 3.24 -3.57
CA GLY A 57 -12.92 2.81 -4.60
C GLY A 57 -12.79 3.62 -5.90
N VAL A 58 -12.60 4.93 -5.81
CA VAL A 58 -12.33 5.79 -6.97
C VAL A 58 -11.04 5.39 -7.69
N ALA A 59 -9.95 5.13 -6.94
CA ALA A 59 -8.68 4.71 -7.53
C ALA A 59 -8.75 3.32 -8.18
N MET A 60 -9.47 2.38 -7.55
CA MET A 60 -9.71 1.05 -8.12
C MET A 60 -10.53 1.13 -9.41
N LEU A 61 -11.58 1.94 -9.43
CA LEU A 61 -12.39 2.17 -10.62
C LEU A 61 -11.58 2.83 -11.74
N ALA A 62 -10.73 3.81 -11.42
CA ALA A 62 -9.84 4.42 -12.39
C ALA A 62 -8.90 3.36 -13.00
N GLY A 63 -8.24 2.54 -12.17
CA GLY A 63 -7.40 1.45 -12.68
C GLY A 63 -8.14 0.52 -13.64
N ALA A 64 -9.34 0.05 -13.25
CA ALA A 64 -10.16 -0.80 -14.10
C ALA A 64 -10.60 -0.12 -15.41
N ARG A 65 -10.92 1.17 -15.40
CA ARG A 65 -11.32 1.93 -16.60
C ARG A 65 -10.18 2.09 -17.62
N HIS A 66 -8.93 2.03 -17.16
CA HIS A 66 -7.73 2.16 -17.99
C HIS A 66 -7.03 0.81 -18.20
N ASP A 67 -7.70 -0.31 -17.93
CA ASP A 67 -7.18 -1.68 -18.05
C ASP A 67 -5.87 -1.93 -17.29
N LEU A 68 -5.68 -1.22 -16.18
CA LEU A 68 -4.50 -1.32 -15.31
C LEU A 68 -4.71 -2.35 -14.20
N GLU A 69 -3.66 -3.10 -13.88
CA GLU A 69 -3.61 -3.91 -12.67
C GLU A 69 -3.77 -3.00 -11.44
N VAL A 70 -4.59 -3.44 -10.47
CA VAL A 70 -4.75 -2.74 -9.18
C VAL A 70 -4.25 -3.63 -8.06
N ALA A 71 -3.14 -3.24 -7.45
CA ALA A 71 -2.47 -3.99 -6.40
C ALA A 71 -2.71 -3.38 -5.02
N LEU A 72 -3.10 -4.21 -4.05
CA LEU A 72 -3.37 -3.79 -2.67
C LEU A 72 -2.27 -4.23 -1.70
N HIS A 73 -1.71 -3.31 -0.92
CA HIS A 73 -0.64 -3.61 0.06
C HIS A 73 -1.02 -3.15 1.47
N THR A 74 -0.66 -3.93 2.48
CA THR A 74 -0.86 -3.52 3.88
C THR A 74 0.25 -2.57 4.36
N PRO A 75 0.02 -1.73 5.38
CA PRO A 75 1.06 -0.85 5.92
C PRO A 75 2.31 -1.59 6.38
N SER A 76 2.13 -2.75 7.02
CA SER A 76 3.24 -3.61 7.47
C SER A 76 4.08 -4.13 6.31
N GLU A 77 3.46 -4.37 5.15
CA GLU A 77 4.13 -4.82 3.95
C GLU A 77 4.99 -3.72 3.33
N VAL A 78 4.45 -2.49 3.25
CA VAL A 78 5.19 -1.31 2.80
C VAL A 78 6.40 -1.05 3.70
N LYS A 79 6.17 -1.04 5.02
CA LYS A 79 7.22 -0.86 6.03
C LYS A 79 8.32 -1.93 5.90
N ALA A 80 7.93 -3.20 5.79
CA ALA A 80 8.88 -4.30 5.66
C ALA A 80 9.67 -4.24 4.34
N ALA A 81 9.04 -3.86 3.23
CA ALA A 81 9.71 -3.72 1.95
C ALA A 81 10.79 -2.62 2.00
N ILE A 82 10.46 -1.46 2.57
CA ILE A 82 11.34 -0.28 2.58
C ILE A 82 12.46 -0.36 3.62
N SER A 83 12.15 -0.83 4.83
CA SER A 83 13.06 -0.73 5.98
C SER A 83 13.60 -2.08 6.46
N GLY A 84 13.14 -3.19 5.88
CA GLY A 84 13.38 -4.54 6.40
C GLY A 84 12.57 -4.89 7.66
N ASN A 85 11.81 -3.95 8.23
CA ASN A 85 11.02 -4.14 9.44
C ASN A 85 9.56 -3.66 9.27
N GLY A 86 8.59 -4.57 9.38
CA GLY A 86 7.16 -4.23 9.28
C GLY A 86 6.64 -3.31 10.39
N ARG A 87 7.41 -3.08 11.45
CA ARG A 87 7.09 -2.18 12.57
C ARG A 87 7.79 -0.82 12.51
N ALA A 88 8.49 -0.51 11.42
CA ALA A 88 9.14 0.79 11.26
C ALA A 88 8.18 1.96 11.47
N ASP A 89 8.69 3.03 12.06
CA ASP A 89 7.95 4.27 12.21
C ASP A 89 7.91 5.07 10.89
N LYS A 90 7.06 6.10 10.84
CA LYS A 90 6.84 6.88 9.62
C LYS A 90 8.10 7.65 9.19
N ALA A 91 8.87 8.19 10.14
CA ALA A 91 10.08 8.97 9.83
C ALA A 91 11.18 8.07 9.24
N GLN A 92 11.31 6.85 9.77
CA GLN A 92 12.23 5.84 9.24
C GLN A 92 11.86 5.46 7.80
N VAL A 93 10.58 5.22 7.51
CA VAL A 93 10.12 4.92 6.15
C VAL A 93 10.45 6.07 5.20
N GLN A 94 10.14 7.32 5.56
CA GLN A 94 10.44 8.49 4.72
C GLN A 94 11.93 8.65 4.43
N THR A 95 12.78 8.45 5.44
CA THR A 95 14.24 8.50 5.29
C THR A 95 14.74 7.43 4.33
N MET A 96 14.20 6.22 4.45
CA MET A 96 14.56 5.11 3.58
C MET A 96 14.08 5.33 2.15
N VAL A 97 12.89 5.89 1.94
CA VAL A 97 12.41 6.28 0.60
C VAL A 97 13.37 7.26 -0.07
N ALA A 98 13.79 8.31 0.64
CA ALA A 98 14.74 9.28 0.11
C ALA A 98 16.07 8.61 -0.29
N ARG A 99 16.60 7.73 0.57
CA ARG A 99 17.84 6.98 0.29
C ARG A 99 17.71 6.05 -0.91
N VAL A 100 16.61 5.31 -1.00
CA VAL A 100 16.36 4.34 -2.09
C VAL A 100 16.25 5.04 -3.44
N LEU A 101 15.64 6.22 -3.46
CA LEU A 101 15.46 7.00 -4.68
C LEU A 101 16.60 8.00 -4.95
N GLY A 102 17.62 8.06 -4.11
CA GLY A 102 18.73 9.00 -4.24
C GLY A 102 18.30 10.48 -4.17
N LEU A 103 17.30 10.80 -3.35
CA LEU A 103 16.79 12.17 -3.20
C LEU A 103 17.65 12.96 -2.21
N ASP A 104 18.00 14.20 -2.58
CA ASP A 104 18.77 15.12 -1.71
C ASP A 104 18.01 15.57 -0.47
N ALA A 105 16.68 15.44 -0.48
CA ALA A 105 15.80 15.80 0.63
C ALA A 105 14.65 14.79 0.78
N LEU A 106 14.06 14.77 1.97
CA LEU A 106 12.85 13.99 2.24
C LEU A 106 11.71 14.43 1.32
N PRO A 107 10.96 13.50 0.69
CA PRO A 107 9.80 13.86 -0.10
C PRO A 107 8.76 14.61 0.74
N LYS A 108 8.30 15.74 0.22
CA LYS A 108 7.25 16.55 0.84
C LYS A 108 6.10 16.76 -0.15
N PRO A 109 4.84 16.77 0.30
CA PRO A 109 4.38 16.52 1.68
C PRO A 109 4.53 15.04 2.09
N ALA A 110 4.25 14.70 3.36
CA ALA A 110 4.35 13.34 3.87
C ALA A 110 3.58 12.30 3.03
N ASP A 111 2.42 12.68 2.48
CA ASP A 111 1.60 11.83 1.62
C ASP A 111 2.35 11.40 0.34
N ALA A 112 3.22 12.25 -0.19
CA ALA A 112 4.05 11.91 -1.35
C ALA A 112 5.08 10.83 -0.99
N ALA A 113 5.68 10.89 0.20
CA ALA A 113 6.60 9.86 0.66
C ALA A 113 5.89 8.51 0.86
N ASP A 114 4.68 8.52 1.40
CA ASP A 114 3.86 7.32 1.59
C ASP A 114 3.50 6.68 0.22
N ALA A 115 3.12 7.50 -0.77
CA ALA A 115 2.85 7.04 -2.13
C ALA A 115 4.09 6.41 -2.81
N LEU A 116 5.27 7.02 -2.63
CA LEU A 116 6.53 6.45 -3.14
C LEU A 116 6.89 5.14 -2.45
N ALA A 117 6.74 5.07 -1.12
CA ALA A 117 6.99 3.85 -0.37
C ALA A 117 6.13 2.69 -0.90
N LEU A 118 4.86 2.98 -1.20
CA LEU A 118 3.91 2.02 -1.76
C LEU A 118 4.30 1.58 -3.18
N ALA A 119 4.70 2.52 -4.04
CA ALA A 119 5.17 2.22 -5.39
C ALA A 119 6.44 1.34 -5.38
N ILE A 120 7.41 1.67 -4.52
CA ILE A 120 8.63 0.86 -4.33
C ILE A 120 8.27 -0.52 -3.78
N CYS A 121 7.39 -0.60 -2.78
CA CYS A 121 6.92 -1.88 -2.21
C CYS A 121 6.34 -2.79 -3.30
N HIS A 122 5.52 -2.24 -4.19
CA HIS A 122 4.98 -2.99 -5.32
C HIS A 122 6.08 -3.41 -6.31
N GLY A 123 6.92 -2.47 -6.74
CA GLY A 123 8.00 -2.73 -7.71
C GLY A 123 8.99 -3.80 -7.24
N TRP A 124 9.34 -3.84 -5.96
CA TRP A 124 10.27 -4.83 -5.40
C TRP A 124 9.67 -6.22 -5.15
N ARG A 125 8.34 -6.35 -5.04
CA ARG A 125 7.71 -7.67 -4.87
C ARG A 125 7.72 -8.53 -6.14
N GLY A 126 7.98 -7.90 -7.29
CA GLY A 126 7.81 -8.50 -8.61
C GLY A 126 6.32 -8.61 -8.94
N GLY A 127 5.93 -8.04 -10.09
CA GLY A 127 4.55 -8.02 -10.59
C GLY A 127 3.85 -9.36 -10.42
N GLY A 128 2.65 -9.32 -9.86
CA GLY A 128 2.02 -10.52 -9.35
C GLY A 128 0.65 -10.25 -8.73
N THR A 129 -0.18 -9.45 -9.38
CA THR A 129 -1.64 -9.57 -9.28
C THR A 129 -2.23 -9.52 -10.68
N GLY A 130 -2.04 -10.60 -11.47
CA GLY A 130 -2.36 -10.67 -12.89
C GLY A 130 -3.70 -10.04 -13.30
N GLN A 131 -3.72 -9.57 -14.55
CA GLN A 131 -4.75 -8.75 -15.21
C GLN A 131 -6.15 -9.40 -15.30
N ASP A 132 -6.32 -10.62 -14.80
CA ASP A 132 -7.37 -11.54 -15.24
C ASP A 132 -8.59 -11.58 -14.30
N GLY A 133 -8.70 -10.68 -13.31
CA GLY A 133 -9.84 -10.59 -12.39
C GLY A 133 -10.04 -11.78 -11.44
N ILE A 134 -9.16 -12.78 -11.50
CA ILE A 134 -9.17 -14.01 -10.68
C ILE A 134 -8.21 -13.96 -9.49
N THR A 135 -7.50 -12.84 -9.28
CA THR A 135 -6.47 -12.73 -8.24
C THR A 135 -7.01 -12.12 -6.93
N GLU A 136 -7.08 -12.97 -5.90
CA GLU A 136 -7.17 -12.65 -4.46
C GLU A 136 -8.15 -11.53 -4.04
N MET A 137 -9.46 -11.83 -4.05
CA MET A 137 -10.40 -11.11 -3.19
C MET A 137 -10.16 -11.49 -1.72
N VAL A 138 -9.62 -10.54 -0.96
CA VAL A 138 -9.56 -10.61 0.50
C VAL A 138 -10.89 -10.06 1.02
N SER A 139 -11.70 -10.90 1.66
CA SER A 139 -12.94 -10.46 2.31
C SER A 139 -12.62 -9.33 3.31
N ALA A 140 -13.61 -8.48 3.63
CA ALA A 140 -13.49 -7.38 4.59
C ALA A 140 -12.88 -7.78 5.97
N GLY A 141 -12.83 -9.07 6.29
CA GLY A 141 -12.18 -9.66 7.47
C GLY A 141 -10.70 -10.09 7.32
N GLY A 142 -10.03 -9.79 6.20
CA GLY A 142 -8.57 -9.89 6.11
C GLY A 142 -7.97 -11.29 5.84
N GLN A 143 -8.76 -12.28 5.40
CA GLN A 143 -8.22 -13.61 5.04
C GLN A 143 -7.80 -13.69 3.56
N VAL A 144 -6.51 -13.99 3.32
CA VAL A 144 -5.91 -14.16 1.99
C VAL A 144 -5.85 -15.65 1.65
N ARG A 145 -6.41 -16.09 0.51
CA ARG A 145 -6.20 -17.43 -0.04
C ARG A 145 -5.22 -17.35 -1.20
N ALA A 146 -3.96 -17.74 -0.95
CA ALA A 146 -2.88 -17.64 -1.92
C ALA A 146 -2.76 -18.90 -2.79
N SER A 147 -2.65 -18.74 -4.11
CA SER A 147 -2.12 -19.77 -4.99
C SER A 147 -1.17 -19.18 -6.04
N ALA A 148 -0.04 -19.88 -6.21
CA ALA A 148 1.09 -19.65 -7.14
C ALA A 148 2.09 -18.53 -6.76
N ARG A 149 2.98 -18.82 -5.79
CA ARG A 149 4.22 -18.07 -5.54
C ARG A 149 5.41 -18.73 -6.24
N THR A 150 6.29 -17.94 -6.86
CA THR A 150 7.57 -18.39 -7.42
C THR A 150 8.54 -18.87 -6.31
N PRO A 151 9.62 -19.62 -6.63
CA PRO A 151 10.58 -20.10 -5.62
C PRO A 151 11.23 -19.00 -4.77
N ALA A 152 11.44 -17.80 -5.32
CA ALA A 152 11.96 -16.66 -4.58
C ALA A 152 10.92 -16.07 -3.62
N GLN A 153 9.67 -15.93 -4.07
CA GLN A 153 8.55 -15.45 -3.26
C GLN A 153 8.18 -16.43 -2.14
N ARG A 154 8.32 -17.75 -2.37
CA ARG A 154 8.21 -18.77 -1.31
C ARG A 154 9.28 -18.60 -0.24
N ARG A 155 10.54 -18.40 -0.65
CA ARG A 155 11.66 -18.18 0.29
C ARG A 155 11.48 -16.90 1.12
N TRP A 156 11.02 -15.82 0.50
CA TRP A 156 10.72 -14.56 1.20
C TRP A 156 9.52 -14.69 2.16
N ALA A 157 8.42 -15.32 1.71
CA ALA A 157 7.25 -15.57 2.57
C ALA A 157 7.60 -16.48 3.77
N GLN A 158 8.47 -17.47 3.55
CA GLN A 158 8.95 -18.36 4.60
C GLN A 158 9.89 -17.66 5.57
N ALA A 159 10.74 -16.74 5.08
CA ALA A 159 11.55 -15.87 5.93
C ALA A 159 10.65 -14.95 6.80
N GLN A 160 9.59 -14.38 6.25
CA GLN A 160 8.62 -13.59 7.03
C GLN A 160 7.86 -14.42 8.07
N ALA A 161 7.44 -15.64 7.73
CA ALA A 161 6.78 -16.54 8.68
C ALA A 161 7.71 -16.95 9.83
N ASN A 162 8.99 -17.20 9.53
CA ASN A 162 10.00 -17.53 10.54
C ASN A 162 10.30 -16.34 11.46
N ALA A 163 10.38 -15.12 10.92
CA ALA A 163 10.55 -13.90 11.71
C ALA A 163 9.36 -13.61 12.64
N ARG A 164 8.14 -14.04 12.27
CA ARG A 164 6.96 -13.96 13.15
C ARG A 164 7.01 -14.98 14.29
N ARG A 165 7.64 -16.16 14.08
CA ARG A 165 7.81 -17.20 15.10
C ARG A 165 8.90 -16.86 16.12
N THR A 166 9.99 -16.23 15.70
CA THR A 166 11.10 -15.85 16.61
C THR A 166 10.78 -14.65 17.51
N GLY A 167 9.71 -13.90 17.22
CA GLY A 167 9.20 -12.81 18.06
C GLY A 167 8.18 -13.23 19.14
N ALA A 168 7.77 -14.50 19.19
CA ALA A 168 6.89 -15.00 20.24
C ALA A 168 7.74 -15.40 21.46
N VAL A 169 7.85 -14.51 22.44
CA VAL A 169 8.44 -14.83 23.74
C VAL A 169 7.59 -15.91 24.40
N ASP A 170 8.21 -17.05 24.74
CA ASP A 170 7.56 -18.15 25.46
C ASP A 170 7.04 -17.65 26.82
N PRO A 171 5.72 -17.66 27.07
CA PRO A 171 5.14 -17.16 28.33
C PRO A 171 5.52 -17.99 29.56
N ARG A 172 6.22 -19.12 29.40
CA ARG A 172 6.63 -20.01 30.51
C ARG A 172 7.99 -19.66 31.14
N ARG A 173 8.69 -18.63 30.65
CA ARG A 173 10.02 -18.22 31.18
C ARG A 173 10.00 -17.00 32.13
N ARG A 174 8.95 -16.85 32.94
CA ARG A 174 8.97 -15.98 34.13
C ARG A 174 8.37 -16.68 35.33
N ARG A 175 9.17 -17.52 36.00
CA ARG A 175 9.13 -17.80 37.45
C ARG A 175 10.36 -18.65 37.77
N GLY A 176 11.33 -18.00 38.40
CA GLY A 176 12.59 -18.52 38.91
C GLY A 176 13.24 -17.37 39.63
#